data_AF-A0A671NGZ3-F1
#
_entry.id   AF-A0A671NGZ3-F1
#
_cell.length_a   1.000
_cell.length_b   1.000
_cell.length_c   1.000
_cell.angle_alpha   90.00
_cell.angle_beta   90.00
_cell.angle_gamma   90.00
#
_symmetry.space_group_name_H-M   'P 1'
#
loop_
_entity.id
_entity.type
_entity.pdbx_description
1 polymer ?
#
loop_
_entity_poly.entity_id
_entity_poly.type
_entity_poly.pdbx_seq_one_letter_code
_entity_poly.pdbx_strand_id
1 'polypeptide(L)'
;EIQKVSVSTMNIKPSDEEWERLQKALDWPIPDQEITHLIQSTSPVHSTFSIVGLKESYKVGEKISVIITARDHNKNLKRYGGDFFKAKLFSTELKVLKFNGTYSVALLLPWEGQAQVHVRLEHSSEVVQILKKYRDSSFPRTHFNGYFEGSGPNKTRIREVVECNLKWGADGSWRKGDCCCEHRDIRTGTVWQCERPKKLSCDKLVHHSGGRLESPLNPFEQQIFTKKCVIFFLHRKLTNVAISGDQKIIHVLPNTTAIEKCRSGMMTPVPAGFYLKDVWKSFVCNTRQFSSAQMGDCLKNKIVYLMGDSTTRQWFEYLERKVPDLKRMDLHTPHTGGPLMAVELKNNIIIHWRVHGVPLRFNKMLITDLHYISNDIDEIAGGHHVIVFTFFAHLVFHPITFYVYEVAKICQSVVALLSRAPETTVIIKSGNTAGLKVHMLAFQSYFVFTKKMWYLLWYLLYMKVYIMFRDIEGVIFLDVWQMTSCHYLHENIHPGPVIIANDVDMLLSYVCPT
;
A
#
# COMPACT_ATOMS: atom_id res chain seq x y z
N GLU A 1 27.99 12.87 31.55
CA GLU A 1 26.63 13.48 31.59
C GLU A 1 25.73 12.76 30.59
N ILE A 2 24.42 13.00 30.61
CA ILE A 2 23.50 12.50 29.57
C ILE A 2 23.65 13.39 28.32
N GLN A 3 24.10 12.79 27.22
CA GLN A 3 24.29 13.51 25.95
C GLN A 3 22.93 13.80 25.31
N LYS A 4 22.40 15.01 25.52
CA LYS A 4 21.19 15.49 24.87
C LYS A 4 21.37 15.47 23.35
N VAL A 5 20.66 14.57 22.65
CA VAL A 5 20.48 14.67 21.21
C VAL A 5 19.70 15.96 20.94
N SER A 6 20.35 16.95 20.33
CA SER A 6 19.71 18.23 20.01
C SER A 6 18.68 18.05 18.91
N VAL A 7 17.44 18.47 19.15
CA VAL A 7 16.37 18.52 18.14
C VAL A 7 16.61 19.73 17.21
N SER A 8 17.75 19.73 16.53
CA SER A 8 18.17 20.76 15.59
C SER A 8 17.67 20.42 14.19
N THR A 9 16.47 20.91 13.87
CA THR A 9 15.94 21.08 12.50
C THR A 9 16.29 19.94 11.53
N MET A 10 15.59 18.81 11.63
CA MET A 10 15.52 17.87 10.51
C MET A 10 15.06 18.62 9.27
N ASN A 11 15.87 18.62 8.21
CA ASN A 11 15.46 19.18 6.93
C ASN A 11 14.17 18.49 6.47
N ILE A 12 13.25 19.27 5.91
CA ILE A 12 11.92 18.77 5.47
C ILE A 12 12.06 17.89 4.19
N LYS A 13 13.22 17.98 3.52
CA LYS A 13 13.69 16.99 2.55
C LYS A 13 14.61 16.00 3.27
N PRO A 14 14.61 14.71 2.91
CA PRO A 14 15.72 13.81 3.26
C PRO A 14 17.06 14.43 2.86
N SER A 15 18.13 14.08 3.56
CA SER A 15 19.48 14.40 3.11
C SER A 15 19.75 13.82 1.72
N ASP A 16 20.70 14.40 0.97
CA ASP A 16 21.00 13.92 -0.39
C ASP A 16 21.49 12.45 -0.36
N GLU A 17 22.20 12.03 0.70
CA GLU A 17 22.57 10.61 0.88
C GLU A 17 21.36 9.70 1.13
N GLU A 18 20.40 10.12 1.97
CA GLU A 18 19.14 9.37 2.12
C GLU A 18 18.34 9.33 0.82
N TRP A 19 18.33 10.42 0.06
CA TRP A 19 17.66 10.47 -1.24
C TRP A 19 18.33 9.57 -2.29
N GLU A 20 19.66 9.50 -2.34
CA GLU A 20 20.41 8.53 -3.16
C GLU A 20 20.17 7.09 -2.71
N ARG A 21 20.26 6.80 -1.39
CA ARG A 21 19.95 5.49 -0.81
C ARG A 21 18.54 5.04 -1.17
N LEU A 22 17.57 5.96 -1.11
CA LEU A 22 16.21 5.74 -1.62
C LEU A 22 16.24 5.48 -3.12
N GLN A 23 16.76 6.39 -3.97
CA GLN A 23 16.80 6.19 -5.43
C GLN A 23 17.41 4.84 -5.85
N LYS A 24 18.48 4.40 -5.18
CA LYS A 24 19.12 3.10 -5.39
C LYS A 24 18.26 1.91 -4.98
N ALA A 25 17.54 2.01 -3.85
CA ALA A 25 16.55 1.00 -3.45
C ALA A 25 15.27 1.00 -4.32
N LEU A 26 15.04 2.08 -5.08
CA LEU A 26 13.91 2.31 -5.97
C LEU A 26 14.21 1.99 -7.45
N ASP A 27 15.46 1.61 -7.76
CA ASP A 27 15.81 1.21 -9.12
C ASP A 27 15.33 -0.20 -9.44
N TRP A 28 15.00 -0.40 -10.71
CA TRP A 28 14.56 -1.67 -11.25
C TRP A 28 15.03 -1.73 -12.70
N PRO A 29 15.69 -2.85 -13.11
CA PRO A 29 16.23 -2.98 -14.45
C PRO A 29 15.10 -3.01 -15.48
N ILE A 30 15.31 -2.26 -16.55
CA ILE A 30 14.40 -2.09 -17.69
C ILE A 30 15.14 -2.51 -18.96
N PRO A 31 14.44 -2.74 -20.09
CA PRO A 31 15.09 -2.89 -21.38
C PRO A 31 15.79 -1.58 -21.78
N ASP A 32 16.95 -1.68 -22.44
CA ASP A 32 17.77 -0.53 -22.87
C ASP A 32 17.17 0.23 -24.07
N GLN A 33 16.18 -0.37 -24.75
CA GLN A 33 15.49 0.18 -25.91
C GLN A 33 13.99 0.32 -25.62
N GLU A 34 13.35 1.39 -26.11
CA GLU A 34 11.88 1.47 -26.12
C GLU A 34 11.31 0.39 -27.05
N ILE A 35 10.22 -0.22 -26.61
CA ILE A 35 9.62 -1.38 -27.27
C ILE A 35 8.59 -0.88 -28.28
N THR A 36 8.81 -1.14 -29.58
CA THR A 36 7.89 -0.76 -30.65
C THR A 36 6.90 -1.85 -31.04
N HIS A 37 7.16 -3.11 -30.64
CA HIS A 37 6.35 -4.26 -31.05
C HIS A 37 6.01 -5.19 -29.89
N LEU A 38 4.71 -5.44 -29.70
CA LEU A 38 4.18 -6.35 -28.68
C LEU A 38 4.80 -7.75 -28.74
N ILE A 39 5.18 -8.22 -29.93
CA ILE A 39 5.70 -9.57 -30.14
C ILE A 39 7.07 -9.81 -29.48
N GLN A 40 7.83 -8.74 -29.21
CA GLN A 40 9.11 -8.79 -28.50
C GLN A 40 8.95 -8.86 -26.97
N SER A 41 7.74 -8.58 -26.45
CA SER A 41 7.46 -8.58 -25.01
C SER A 41 7.42 -10.00 -24.42
N THR A 42 7.66 -10.13 -23.11
CA THR A 42 7.74 -11.45 -22.46
C THR A 42 6.38 -12.17 -22.46
N SER A 43 6.31 -13.29 -23.19
CA SER A 43 5.12 -14.11 -23.33
C SER A 43 4.98 -15.08 -22.13
N PRO A 44 3.87 -15.01 -21.36
CA PRO A 44 3.60 -16.00 -20.33
C PRO A 44 3.24 -17.40 -20.90
N VAL A 45 2.95 -17.48 -22.21
CA VAL A 45 2.61 -18.74 -22.89
C VAL A 45 3.88 -19.50 -23.34
N HIS A 46 5.02 -18.82 -23.43
CA HIS A 46 6.28 -19.40 -23.90
C HIS A 46 7.39 -19.37 -22.85
N SER A 47 7.28 -18.52 -21.83
CA SER A 47 8.13 -18.59 -20.64
C SER A 47 7.78 -19.85 -19.82
N THR A 48 8.78 -20.48 -19.21
CA THR A 48 8.60 -21.72 -18.42
C THR A 48 9.42 -21.71 -17.13
N PHE A 49 9.18 -22.65 -16.20
CA PHE A 49 10.03 -22.84 -15.02
C PHE A 49 10.36 -24.31 -14.72
N SER A 50 11.46 -24.55 -14.01
CA SER A 50 11.90 -25.85 -13.51
C SER A 50 12.50 -25.74 -12.10
N ILE A 51 12.50 -26.85 -11.36
CA ILE A 51 13.09 -26.95 -10.02
C ILE A 51 14.46 -27.65 -10.15
N VAL A 52 15.49 -27.06 -9.55
CA VAL A 52 16.89 -27.46 -9.72
C VAL A 52 17.46 -27.99 -8.40
N GLY A 53 18.21 -29.09 -8.48
CA GLY A 53 18.85 -29.71 -7.30
C GLY A 53 17.82 -30.33 -6.33
N LEU A 54 16.82 -31.03 -6.86
CA LEU A 54 15.81 -31.69 -6.06
C LEU A 54 16.41 -32.83 -5.22
N LYS A 55 16.18 -32.76 -3.90
CA LYS A 55 16.38 -33.86 -2.95
C LYS A 55 15.13 -34.74 -2.89
N GLU A 56 15.28 -35.97 -2.41
CA GLU A 56 14.14 -36.87 -2.12
C GLU A 56 13.23 -36.32 -1.02
N SER A 57 13.83 -35.67 -0.01
CA SER A 57 13.11 -34.99 1.08
C SER A 57 13.88 -33.76 1.56
N TYR A 58 13.16 -32.88 2.24
CA TYR A 58 13.66 -31.65 2.86
C TYR A 58 13.16 -31.53 4.30
N LYS A 59 13.72 -30.63 5.09
CA LYS A 59 13.19 -30.22 6.41
C LYS A 59 12.62 -28.80 6.37
N VAL A 60 11.67 -28.50 7.27
CA VAL A 60 11.19 -27.12 7.48
C VAL A 60 12.37 -26.18 7.79
N GLY A 61 12.44 -25.07 7.07
CA GLY A 61 13.55 -24.12 7.10
C GLY A 61 14.56 -24.25 5.95
N GLU A 62 14.55 -25.37 5.20
CA GLU A 62 15.37 -25.50 3.99
C GLU A 62 14.82 -24.66 2.82
N LYS A 63 15.64 -24.50 1.77
CA LYS A 63 15.28 -23.75 0.56
C LYS A 63 15.45 -24.61 -0.69
N ILE A 64 14.56 -24.41 -1.66
CA ILE A 64 14.69 -24.97 -3.02
C ILE A 64 15.09 -23.89 -4.02
N SER A 65 15.71 -24.28 -5.12
CA SER A 65 16.06 -23.41 -6.23
C SER A 65 15.12 -23.63 -7.42
N VAL A 66 14.49 -22.56 -7.90
CA VAL A 66 13.63 -22.56 -9.08
C VAL A 66 14.25 -21.68 -10.15
N ILE A 67 14.34 -22.18 -11.38
CA ILE A 67 14.76 -21.40 -12.55
C ILE A 67 13.54 -21.11 -13.43
N ILE A 68 13.30 -19.82 -13.72
CA ILE A 68 12.32 -19.40 -14.73
C ILE A 68 13.07 -18.96 -16.00
N THR A 69 12.67 -19.48 -17.16
CA THR A 69 13.20 -19.13 -18.48
C THR A 69 12.22 -18.19 -19.16
N ALA A 70 12.56 -16.91 -19.30
CA ALA A 70 11.71 -15.92 -19.96
C ALA A 70 11.85 -15.98 -21.50
N ARG A 71 10.72 -15.95 -22.22
CA ARG A 71 10.68 -15.97 -23.70
C ARG A 71 9.72 -14.93 -24.29
N ASP A 72 10.01 -14.46 -25.48
CA ASP A 72 9.13 -13.54 -26.24
C ASP A 72 7.93 -14.29 -26.89
N HIS A 73 7.07 -13.57 -27.62
CA HIS A 73 5.95 -14.20 -28.34
C HIS A 73 6.38 -15.02 -29.58
N ASN A 74 7.61 -14.87 -30.05
CA ASN A 74 8.22 -15.71 -31.09
C ASN A 74 8.94 -16.95 -30.52
N LYS A 75 8.88 -17.16 -29.20
CA LYS A 75 9.59 -18.22 -28.43
C LYS A 75 11.11 -18.02 -28.31
N ASN A 76 11.67 -16.88 -28.71
CA ASN A 76 13.08 -16.56 -28.48
C ASN A 76 13.35 -16.38 -26.97
N LEU A 77 14.58 -16.65 -26.54
CA LEU A 77 15.02 -16.30 -25.19
C LEU A 77 15.08 -14.77 -25.02
N LYS A 78 14.60 -14.26 -23.89
CA LYS A 78 14.76 -12.84 -23.53
C LYS A 78 16.25 -12.55 -23.28
N ARG A 79 16.76 -11.49 -23.90
CA ARG A 79 18.17 -11.06 -23.79
C ARG A 79 18.44 -10.08 -22.65
N TYR A 80 17.39 -9.60 -21.99
CA TYR A 80 17.43 -8.66 -20.87
C TYR A 80 16.47 -9.13 -19.76
N GLY A 81 16.73 -8.67 -18.53
CA GLY A 81 15.87 -8.92 -17.38
C GLY A 81 14.76 -7.90 -17.21
N GLY A 82 14.32 -7.69 -15.97
CA GLY A 82 13.33 -6.66 -15.60
C GLY A 82 11.90 -7.16 -15.43
N ASP A 83 11.59 -8.40 -15.82
CA ASP A 83 10.25 -8.95 -15.60
C ASP A 83 9.95 -9.11 -14.10
N PHE A 84 8.69 -8.87 -13.74
CA PHE A 84 8.14 -9.12 -12.41
C PHE A 84 7.34 -10.42 -12.45
N PHE A 85 7.96 -11.50 -12.01
CA PHE A 85 7.32 -12.79 -11.78
C PHE A 85 6.93 -12.93 -10.29
N LYS A 86 5.79 -13.56 -10.01
CA LYS A 86 5.38 -14.03 -8.68
C LYS A 86 5.46 -15.55 -8.65
N ALA A 87 6.57 -16.09 -8.14
CA ALA A 87 6.68 -17.50 -7.75
C ALA A 87 6.01 -17.74 -6.39
N LYS A 88 5.50 -18.96 -6.20
CA LYS A 88 4.81 -19.44 -5.02
C LYS A 88 5.11 -20.92 -4.76
N LEU A 89 5.51 -21.29 -3.53
CA LEU A 89 5.46 -22.68 -3.04
C LEU A 89 4.02 -23.02 -2.66
N PHE A 90 3.23 -23.64 -3.51
CA PHE A 90 1.92 -24.11 -3.06
C PHE A 90 2.04 -25.38 -2.21
N SER A 91 1.75 -25.30 -0.91
CA SER A 91 0.68 -26.17 -0.42
C SER A 91 -0.69 -25.63 -0.82
N THR A 92 -1.01 -24.35 -1.09
CA THR A 92 -0.59 -22.95 -0.70
C THR A 92 0.68 -22.61 0.13
N GLU A 93 1.47 -21.54 -0.06
CA GLU A 93 1.77 -20.60 -1.18
C GLU A 93 3.18 -19.88 -0.94
N LEU A 94 3.72 -19.12 -1.94
CA LEU A 94 4.74 -17.99 -1.88
C LEU A 94 6.25 -18.34 -1.67
N LYS A 95 7.26 -17.44 -1.82
CA LYS A 95 7.40 -16.10 -2.47
C LYS A 95 8.78 -15.92 -3.15
N VAL A 96 8.86 -15.09 -4.21
CA VAL A 96 10.03 -14.72 -5.09
C VAL A 96 11.19 -13.95 -4.39
N LEU A 97 12.40 -13.67 -4.95
CA LEU A 97 12.95 -13.30 -6.30
C LEU A 97 14.41 -13.89 -6.52
N LYS A 98 15.29 -13.61 -7.51
CA LYS A 98 15.30 -13.31 -9.00
C LYS A 98 16.65 -12.65 -9.42
N PHE A 99 17.48 -13.14 -10.38
CA PHE A 99 18.18 -12.30 -11.42
C PHE A 99 18.92 -12.99 -12.62
N ASN A 100 18.89 -12.24 -13.74
CA ASN A 100 19.62 -12.30 -15.04
C ASN A 100 19.09 -13.16 -16.22
N GLY A 101 17.91 -12.81 -16.79
CA GLY A 101 17.38 -13.28 -18.08
C GLY A 101 16.83 -14.72 -18.06
N THR A 102 17.66 -15.61 -17.53
CA THR A 102 17.26 -16.76 -16.73
C THR A 102 17.08 -16.29 -15.28
N TYR A 103 16.02 -16.74 -14.61
CA TYR A 103 15.54 -16.16 -13.35
C TYR A 103 15.67 -17.19 -12.23
N SER A 104 16.79 -17.20 -11.51
CA SER A 104 16.95 -18.03 -10.30
C SER A 104 16.17 -17.46 -9.11
N VAL A 105 15.41 -18.29 -8.39
CA VAL A 105 14.59 -17.94 -7.24
C VAL A 105 14.78 -18.97 -6.14
N ALA A 106 15.20 -18.55 -4.94
CA ALA A 106 15.24 -19.41 -3.76
C ALA A 106 13.91 -19.31 -2.99
N LEU A 107 13.24 -20.45 -2.75
CA LEU A 107 11.96 -20.51 -2.02
C LEU A 107 12.14 -21.27 -0.70
N LEU A 108 11.75 -20.67 0.42
CA LEU A 108 11.81 -21.24 1.77
C LEU A 108 10.66 -22.23 1.99
N LEU A 109 10.97 -23.46 2.42
CA LEU A 109 10.00 -24.50 2.78
C LEU A 109 9.51 -24.28 4.22
N PRO A 110 8.28 -23.77 4.46
CA PRO A 110 7.93 -23.18 5.77
C PRO A 110 6.99 -24.04 6.64
N TRP A 111 6.49 -25.17 6.14
CA TRP A 111 5.57 -26.09 6.84
C TRP A 111 5.94 -27.55 6.54
N GLU A 112 5.52 -28.45 7.42
CA GLU A 112 5.58 -29.91 7.22
C GLU A 112 4.50 -30.37 6.22
N GLY A 113 4.82 -31.34 5.38
CA GLY A 113 3.88 -32.00 4.47
C GLY A 113 4.30 -31.91 3.02
N GLN A 114 3.36 -31.57 2.13
CA GLN A 114 3.61 -31.45 0.69
C GLN A 114 3.71 -29.98 0.25
N ALA A 115 4.53 -29.73 -0.77
CA ALA A 115 4.56 -28.49 -1.52
C ALA A 115 4.76 -28.74 -3.02
N GLN A 116 4.38 -27.78 -3.85
CA GLN A 116 4.58 -27.71 -5.30
C GLN A 116 5.05 -26.29 -5.66
N VAL A 117 5.63 -26.09 -6.84
CA VAL A 117 5.99 -24.74 -7.31
C VAL A 117 4.97 -24.25 -8.33
N HIS A 118 4.56 -23.00 -8.21
CA HIS A 118 3.78 -22.28 -9.22
C HIS A 118 4.41 -20.92 -9.49
N VAL A 119 4.41 -20.49 -10.75
CA VAL A 119 4.92 -19.17 -11.14
C VAL A 119 3.91 -18.48 -12.04
N ARG A 120 3.67 -17.19 -11.79
CA ARG A 120 2.94 -16.32 -12.71
C ARG A 120 3.77 -15.12 -13.13
N LEU A 121 3.67 -14.71 -14.39
CA LEU A 121 4.16 -13.42 -14.87
C LEU A 121 3.16 -12.36 -14.45
N GLU A 122 3.57 -11.43 -13.60
CA GLU A 122 2.74 -10.28 -13.22
C GLU A 122 2.84 -9.23 -14.30
N HIS A 123 4.05 -8.72 -14.54
CA HIS A 123 4.37 -7.65 -15.46
C HIS A 123 5.64 -8.04 -16.18
N SER A 124 5.66 -7.93 -17.51
CA SER A 124 6.90 -8.08 -18.25
C SER A 124 7.81 -6.86 -18.07
N SER A 125 9.09 -6.98 -18.41
CA SER A 125 10.06 -5.89 -18.33
C SER A 125 9.63 -4.65 -19.13
N GLU A 126 8.90 -4.84 -20.23
CA GLU A 126 8.35 -3.77 -21.06
C GLU A 126 7.19 -3.06 -20.36
N VAL A 127 6.32 -3.81 -19.66
CA VAL A 127 5.30 -3.23 -18.78
C VAL A 127 5.98 -2.39 -17.71
N VAL A 128 7.04 -2.90 -17.06
CA VAL A 128 7.74 -2.17 -16.01
C VAL A 128 8.44 -0.91 -16.53
N GLN A 129 9.03 -0.95 -17.74
CA GLN A 129 9.59 0.22 -18.43
C GLN A 129 8.54 1.33 -18.59
N ILE A 130 7.35 0.99 -19.09
CA ILE A 130 6.23 1.94 -19.27
C ILE A 130 5.71 2.46 -17.92
N LEU A 131 5.65 1.61 -16.89
CA LEU A 131 5.27 2.05 -15.54
C LEU A 131 6.31 2.99 -14.92
N LYS A 132 7.61 2.78 -15.15
CA LYS A 132 8.71 3.65 -14.70
C LYS A 132 8.65 5.02 -15.42
N LYS A 133 8.56 5.01 -16.75
CA LYS A 133 8.36 6.18 -17.64
C LYS A 133 7.25 7.11 -17.14
N TYR A 134 6.10 6.56 -16.77
CA TYR A 134 4.97 7.37 -16.30
C TYR A 134 5.01 7.70 -14.80
N ARG A 135 5.55 6.82 -13.93
CA ARG A 135 5.83 7.16 -12.52
C ARG A 135 6.61 8.47 -12.40
N ASP A 136 7.61 8.62 -13.25
CA ASP A 136 8.57 9.72 -13.21
C ASP A 136 8.15 10.95 -14.05
N SER A 137 7.02 10.90 -14.76
CA SER A 137 6.49 12.05 -15.51
C SER A 137 5.56 12.94 -14.67
N SER A 138 5.58 14.24 -14.94
CA SER A 138 4.72 15.27 -14.31
C SER A 138 3.26 15.26 -14.77
N PHE A 139 2.84 14.28 -15.59
CA PHE A 139 1.48 14.19 -16.12
C PHE A 139 0.44 14.08 -14.97
N PRO A 140 -0.53 15.01 -14.87
CA PRO A 140 -1.54 15.01 -13.82
C PRO A 140 -2.52 13.84 -14.02
N ARG A 141 -2.28 12.72 -13.33
CA ARG A 141 -3.10 11.50 -13.47
C ARG A 141 -4.49 11.64 -12.84
N THR A 142 -4.59 12.20 -11.64
CA THR A 142 -5.86 12.36 -10.93
C THR A 142 -6.27 13.82 -10.91
N HIS A 143 -7.55 14.07 -11.12
CA HIS A 143 -8.21 15.36 -10.92
C HIS A 143 -9.25 15.20 -9.80
N PHE A 144 -9.57 16.31 -9.15
CA PHE A 144 -10.49 16.35 -8.02
C PHE A 144 -11.49 17.49 -8.20
N ASN A 145 -12.60 17.43 -7.47
CA ASN A 145 -13.64 18.45 -7.53
C ASN A 145 -13.72 19.20 -6.19
N GLY A 146 -13.58 20.52 -6.24
CA GLY A 146 -13.93 21.41 -5.12
C GLY A 146 -15.37 21.87 -5.26
N TYR A 147 -16.17 21.73 -4.21
CA TYR A 147 -17.55 22.22 -4.16
C TYR A 147 -17.59 23.47 -3.29
N PHE A 148 -17.83 24.60 -3.93
CA PHE A 148 -17.97 25.89 -3.28
C PHE A 148 -19.46 26.16 -3.06
N GLU A 149 -19.87 26.45 -1.82
CA GLU A 149 -21.28 26.71 -1.47
C GLU A 149 -21.40 27.98 -0.62
N GLY A 150 -22.35 28.86 -0.94
CA GLY A 150 -22.51 30.14 -0.24
C GLY A 150 -23.82 30.87 -0.57
N SER A 151 -24.04 32.01 0.08
CA SER A 151 -25.19 32.88 -0.17
C SER A 151 -24.92 33.84 -1.33
N GLY A 152 -25.81 33.86 -2.32
CA GLY A 152 -25.88 34.87 -3.36
C GLY A 152 -26.90 35.97 -3.06
N PRO A 153 -27.21 36.81 -4.06
CA PRO A 153 -28.30 37.77 -3.99
C PRO A 153 -29.63 37.13 -3.54
N ASN A 154 -30.43 37.91 -2.82
CA ASN A 154 -31.73 37.50 -2.28
C ASN A 154 -31.70 36.20 -1.44
N LYS A 155 -30.58 35.94 -0.73
CA LYS A 155 -30.33 34.74 0.10
C LYS A 155 -30.39 33.41 -0.68
N THR A 156 -30.28 33.42 -2.01
CA THR A 156 -30.22 32.21 -2.83
C THR A 156 -28.94 31.40 -2.51
N ARG A 157 -29.03 30.06 -2.45
CA ARG A 157 -27.85 29.20 -2.23
C ARG A 157 -27.11 28.98 -3.55
N ILE A 158 -26.01 29.71 -3.75
CA ILE A 158 -25.10 29.46 -4.87
C ILE A 158 -24.29 28.19 -4.55
N ARG A 159 -24.13 27.35 -5.58
CA ARG A 159 -23.22 26.20 -5.60
C ARG A 159 -22.40 26.26 -6.87
N GLU A 160 -21.09 26.14 -6.75
CA GLU A 160 -20.16 26.04 -7.87
C GLU A 160 -19.27 24.82 -7.68
N VAL A 161 -18.90 24.15 -8.77
CA VAL A 161 -18.00 23.01 -8.77
C VAL A 161 -16.88 23.30 -9.74
N VAL A 162 -15.65 23.18 -9.26
CA VAL A 162 -14.42 23.51 -10.00
C VAL A 162 -13.39 22.39 -9.88
N GLU A 163 -12.44 22.33 -10.81
CA GLU A 163 -11.32 21.40 -10.71
C GLU A 163 -10.37 21.85 -9.59
N CYS A 164 -9.85 20.89 -8.82
CA CYS A 164 -8.79 21.08 -7.85
C CYS A 164 -7.71 20.01 -8.00
N ASN A 165 -6.50 20.33 -7.54
CA ASN A 165 -5.40 19.38 -7.47
C ASN A 165 -4.32 19.81 -6.46
N LEU A 166 -3.35 18.92 -6.28
CA LEU A 166 -2.12 19.19 -5.55
C LEU A 166 -1.21 20.13 -6.37
N LYS A 167 -0.80 21.26 -5.78
CA LYS A 167 0.24 22.14 -6.33
C LYS A 167 1.62 21.65 -5.87
N TRP A 168 2.33 20.92 -6.73
CA TRP A 168 3.61 20.27 -6.41
C TRP A 168 4.66 20.44 -7.51
N GLY A 169 5.95 20.31 -7.17
CA GLY A 169 7.07 20.42 -8.11
C GLY A 169 7.50 21.87 -8.41
N ALA A 170 8.69 22.03 -8.97
CA ALA A 170 9.25 23.35 -9.36
C ALA A 170 8.54 23.92 -10.61
N ASP A 171 8.07 23.03 -11.48
CA ASP A 171 7.16 23.29 -12.61
C ASP A 171 5.74 23.61 -12.15
N GLY A 172 5.32 23.16 -10.97
CA GLY A 172 3.94 23.23 -10.50
C GLY A 172 3.04 22.35 -11.37
N SER A 173 3.05 21.04 -11.13
CA SER A 173 2.39 19.99 -11.93
C SER A 173 0.87 20.18 -12.13
N TRP A 174 0.27 21.14 -11.42
CA TRP A 174 -1.01 21.74 -11.77
C TRP A 174 -0.86 23.27 -11.64
N ARG A 175 -0.92 23.97 -12.78
CA ARG A 175 -0.93 25.45 -12.89
C ARG A 175 -1.96 25.87 -13.94
N LYS A 176 -3.17 26.25 -13.52
CA LYS A 176 -4.16 26.91 -14.40
C LYS A 176 -4.04 28.44 -14.32
N GLY A 177 -2.82 28.93 -14.59
CA GLY A 177 -2.45 30.35 -14.51
C GLY A 177 -2.61 30.97 -13.13
N ASP A 178 -2.58 32.30 -13.06
CA ASP A 178 -2.64 33.09 -11.82
C ASP A 178 -4.07 33.20 -11.23
N CYS A 179 -5.02 32.40 -11.71
CA CYS A 179 -6.46 32.52 -11.44
C CYS A 179 -6.99 31.45 -10.46
N CYS A 180 -6.21 31.12 -9.42
CA CYS A 180 -6.50 29.99 -8.53
C CYS A 180 -6.80 30.40 -7.08
N CYS A 181 -7.57 29.57 -6.39
CA CYS A 181 -7.68 29.56 -4.94
C CYS A 181 -6.64 28.60 -4.35
N GLU A 182 -5.83 29.06 -3.38
CA GLU A 182 -4.82 28.24 -2.71
C GLU A 182 -5.13 28.03 -1.24
N HIS A 183 -5.34 26.76 -0.87
CA HIS A 183 -5.56 26.28 0.47
C HIS A 183 -4.26 25.63 0.95
N ARG A 184 -3.42 26.43 1.62
CA ARG A 184 -2.17 25.96 2.23
C ARG A 184 -2.45 25.43 3.63
N ASP A 185 -2.03 24.21 3.91
CA ASP A 185 -1.93 23.72 5.29
C ASP A 185 -0.77 24.38 6.02
N ILE A 186 -0.99 24.83 7.26
CA ILE A 186 -0.04 25.62 8.03
C ILE A 186 1.10 24.76 8.60
N ARG A 187 0.84 23.49 8.93
CA ARG A 187 1.81 22.57 9.57
C ARG A 187 2.62 21.81 8.52
N THR A 188 1.95 21.21 7.54
CA THR A 188 2.64 20.48 6.46
C THR A 188 3.25 21.45 5.45
N GLY A 189 2.61 22.60 5.20
CA GLY A 189 2.99 23.50 4.12
C GLY A 189 2.45 23.08 2.74
N THR A 190 1.80 21.91 2.65
CA THR A 190 1.23 21.38 1.40
C THR A 190 0.09 22.29 0.90
N VAL A 191 0.06 22.54 -0.41
CA VAL A 191 -0.92 23.44 -1.03
C VAL A 191 -1.89 22.66 -1.90
N TRP A 192 -3.16 22.68 -1.48
CA TRP A 192 -4.28 22.28 -2.31
C TRP A 192 -4.75 23.49 -3.12
N GLN A 193 -4.76 23.37 -4.45
CA GLN A 193 -5.13 24.45 -5.35
C GLN A 193 -6.42 24.10 -6.09
N CYS A 194 -7.30 25.09 -6.25
CA CYS A 194 -8.57 24.98 -6.98
C CYS A 194 -8.67 26.11 -8.01
N GLU A 195 -9.40 25.93 -9.10
CA GLU A 195 -9.76 27.04 -9.99
C GLU A 195 -10.63 28.03 -9.20
N ARG A 196 -10.49 29.33 -9.47
CA ARG A 196 -11.34 30.34 -8.83
C ARG A 196 -12.81 30.17 -9.29
N PRO A 197 -13.77 29.95 -8.38
CA PRO A 197 -15.20 29.94 -8.73
C PRO A 197 -15.64 31.32 -9.26
N LYS A 198 -16.71 31.36 -10.07
CA LYS A 198 -17.08 32.56 -10.86
C LYS A 198 -17.87 33.58 -10.06
N LYS A 199 -18.54 33.17 -8.97
CA LYS A 199 -19.41 34.03 -8.14
C LYS A 199 -19.04 33.99 -6.66
N LEU A 200 -18.51 32.86 -6.18
CA LEU A 200 -18.10 32.67 -4.79
C LEU A 200 -16.64 33.12 -4.55
N SER A 201 -16.30 33.30 -3.28
CA SER A 201 -14.94 33.57 -2.81
C SER A 201 -14.22 32.29 -2.38
N CYS A 202 -12.89 32.31 -2.32
CA CYS A 202 -12.07 31.11 -2.07
C CYS A 202 -12.31 30.47 -0.70
N ASP A 203 -12.77 31.22 0.30
CA ASP A 203 -13.14 30.70 1.63
C ASP A 203 -14.44 29.89 1.63
N LYS A 204 -15.15 29.77 0.50
CA LYS A 204 -16.43 29.03 0.39
C LYS A 204 -16.27 27.57 -0.03
N LEU A 205 -15.06 27.01 -0.04
CA LEU A 205 -14.85 25.57 -0.26
C LEU A 205 -15.45 24.78 0.91
N VAL A 206 -16.51 24.00 0.67
CA VAL A 206 -17.18 23.21 1.72
C VAL A 206 -16.89 21.71 1.57
N HIS A 207 -16.73 21.23 0.34
CA HIS A 207 -16.52 19.79 0.09
C HIS A 207 -15.48 19.50 -0.99
N HIS A 208 -14.95 18.29 -0.94
CA HIS A 208 -13.99 17.71 -1.88
C HIS A 208 -14.50 16.35 -2.39
N SER A 209 -14.17 15.98 -3.62
CA SER A 209 -14.28 14.58 -4.08
C SER A 209 -13.14 14.20 -5.02
N GLY A 210 -12.92 12.90 -5.17
CA GLY A 210 -12.27 12.37 -6.37
C GLY A 210 -13.04 12.81 -7.62
N GLY A 211 -12.32 13.20 -8.66
CA GLY A 211 -12.85 13.57 -9.97
C GLY A 211 -12.42 12.58 -11.06
N ARG A 212 -12.24 13.09 -12.28
CA ARG A 212 -11.76 12.29 -13.41
C ARG A 212 -10.32 11.81 -13.20
N LEU A 213 -9.95 10.77 -13.94
CA LEU A 213 -8.68 10.07 -13.80
C LEU A 213 -8.19 9.69 -15.19
N GLU A 214 -7.07 10.29 -15.61
CA GLU A 214 -6.64 10.34 -17.01
C GLU A 214 -5.56 9.30 -17.35
N SER A 215 -5.57 8.86 -18.62
CA SER A 215 -4.66 7.86 -19.17
C SER A 215 -3.49 8.52 -19.89
N PRO A 216 -2.25 8.37 -19.39
CA PRO A 216 -1.08 8.88 -20.10
C PRO A 216 -0.59 7.93 -21.22
N LEU A 217 -1.13 6.70 -21.29
CA LEU A 217 -0.70 5.67 -22.24
C LEU A 217 -1.09 5.98 -23.69
N ASN A 218 -0.12 5.85 -24.60
CA ASN A 218 -0.36 5.96 -26.04
C ASN A 218 -1.08 4.70 -26.62
N PRO A 219 -1.60 4.74 -27.87
CA PRO A 219 -2.37 3.63 -28.46
C PRO A 219 -1.61 2.31 -28.65
N PHE A 220 -0.27 2.34 -28.72
CA PHE A 220 0.54 1.12 -28.73
C PHE A 220 0.69 0.56 -27.31
N GLU A 221 1.10 1.39 -26.36
CA GLU A 221 1.29 0.97 -24.96
C GLU A 221 -0.02 0.39 -24.40
N GLN A 222 -1.17 1.02 -24.69
CA GLN A 222 -2.48 0.50 -24.30
C GLN A 222 -2.71 -0.96 -24.71
N GLN A 223 -2.17 -1.43 -25.85
CA GLN A 223 -2.31 -2.83 -26.28
C GLN A 223 -1.64 -3.79 -25.28
N ILE A 224 -0.42 -3.46 -24.80
CA ILE A 224 0.32 -4.20 -23.75
C ILE A 224 -0.49 -4.26 -22.42
N PHE A 225 -1.36 -3.27 -22.16
CA PHE A 225 -2.23 -3.25 -20.99
C PHE A 225 -3.62 -3.88 -21.19
N THR A 226 -4.11 -4.05 -22.42
CA THR A 226 -5.43 -4.66 -22.70
C THR A 226 -5.45 -6.19 -22.58
N LYS A 227 -6.67 -6.76 -22.55
CA LYS A 227 -6.92 -8.22 -22.62
C LYS A 227 -7.13 -8.76 -24.05
N LYS A 228 -6.93 -7.94 -25.07
CA LYS A 228 -7.22 -8.25 -26.48
C LYS A 228 -6.00 -7.95 -27.35
N CYS A 229 -5.17 -8.96 -27.60
CA CYS A 229 -4.23 -8.89 -28.71
C CYS A 229 -5.02 -9.06 -30.02
N VAL A 230 -5.24 -7.95 -30.74
CA VAL A 230 -6.06 -7.95 -31.97
C VAL A 230 -5.39 -8.75 -33.09
N ILE A 231 -4.05 -8.68 -33.16
CA ILE A 231 -3.20 -9.23 -34.24
C ILE A 231 -3.32 -10.76 -34.40
N PHE A 232 -3.77 -11.49 -33.37
CA PHE A 232 -3.79 -12.97 -33.35
C PHE A 232 -5.17 -13.60 -33.12
N PHE A 233 -6.27 -12.83 -33.15
CA PHE A 233 -7.63 -13.29 -32.78
C PHE A 233 -7.77 -13.94 -31.39
N LEU A 234 -6.71 -13.97 -30.57
CA LEU A 234 -6.65 -14.64 -29.28
C LEU A 234 -6.93 -13.68 -28.13
N HIS A 235 -8.08 -13.86 -27.47
CA HIS A 235 -8.47 -13.16 -26.23
C HIS A 235 -7.66 -13.65 -25.02
N ARG A 236 -6.34 -13.46 -25.04
CA ARG A 236 -5.41 -13.86 -23.98
C ARG A 236 -4.97 -12.65 -23.15
N LYS A 237 -4.94 -12.83 -21.83
CA LYS A 237 -4.26 -11.91 -20.90
C LYS A 237 -2.75 -12.04 -21.09
N LEU A 238 -2.01 -10.94 -20.93
CA LEU A 238 -0.55 -10.92 -21.01
C LEU A 238 0.14 -10.80 -19.64
N THR A 239 -0.64 -10.63 -18.56
CA THR A 239 -0.17 -10.19 -17.24
C THR A 239 -1.07 -10.68 -16.12
N ASN A 240 -0.48 -11.04 -14.98
CA ASN A 240 -1.07 -11.89 -13.94
C ASN A 240 -1.61 -13.19 -14.57
N VAL A 241 -0.67 -13.96 -15.14
CA VAL A 241 -0.91 -15.21 -15.88
C VAL A 241 0.12 -16.25 -15.45
N ALA A 242 -0.35 -17.44 -15.08
CA ALA A 242 0.49 -18.59 -14.77
C ALA A 242 1.35 -19.00 -15.98
N ILE A 243 2.60 -19.38 -15.73
CA ILE A 243 3.51 -19.94 -16.73
C ILE A 243 3.67 -21.45 -16.49
N SER A 244 3.98 -22.22 -17.54
CA SER A 244 4.12 -23.68 -17.43
C SER A 244 5.44 -24.10 -16.78
N GLY A 245 5.48 -25.22 -16.07
CA GLY A 245 6.71 -25.72 -15.47
C GLY A 245 6.55 -27.00 -14.65
N ASP A 246 7.57 -27.34 -13.89
CA ASP A 246 7.63 -28.52 -13.02
C ASP A 246 6.44 -28.61 -12.06
N GLN A 247 5.69 -29.71 -12.13
CA GLN A 247 4.55 -30.02 -11.23
C GLN A 247 4.93 -31.01 -10.11
N LYS A 248 6.23 -31.16 -9.82
CA LYS A 248 6.75 -32.13 -8.85
C LYS A 248 6.28 -31.79 -7.43
N ILE A 249 5.87 -32.82 -6.70
CA ILE A 249 5.57 -32.73 -5.26
C ILE A 249 6.88 -32.80 -4.48
N ILE A 250 7.00 -31.94 -3.48
CA ILE A 250 8.15 -31.78 -2.60
C ILE A 250 7.69 -32.19 -1.20
N HIS A 251 8.40 -33.14 -0.59
CA HIS A 251 8.08 -33.65 0.73
C HIS A 251 8.96 -32.97 1.78
N VAL A 252 8.30 -32.34 2.77
CA VAL A 252 8.94 -31.54 3.82
C VAL A 252 8.66 -32.18 5.18
N LEU A 253 9.73 -32.61 5.84
CA LEU A 253 9.76 -33.20 7.17
C LEU A 253 9.72 -32.12 8.26
N PRO A 254 9.17 -32.42 9.45
CA PRO A 254 9.06 -31.44 10.53
C PRO A 254 10.43 -30.99 11.05
N ASN A 255 10.46 -29.76 11.56
CA ASN A 255 11.59 -29.17 12.27
C ASN A 255 11.06 -28.19 13.32
N THR A 256 11.66 -28.16 14.50
CA THR A 256 11.18 -27.34 15.63
C THR A 256 12.04 -26.10 15.80
N THR A 257 11.49 -24.94 15.46
CA THR A 257 12.10 -23.62 15.73
C THR A 257 11.19 -22.83 16.65
N ALA A 258 11.69 -22.36 17.79
CA ALA A 258 10.94 -21.45 18.66
C ALA A 258 10.84 -20.06 18.02
N ILE A 259 9.68 -19.42 18.13
CA ILE A 259 9.43 -18.06 17.65
C ILE A 259 9.15 -17.16 18.87
N GLU A 260 9.83 -16.03 18.94
CA GLU A 260 9.74 -15.10 20.07
C GLU A 260 8.48 -14.21 20.05
N LYS A 261 8.19 -13.55 21.17
CA LYS A 261 7.04 -12.65 21.34
C LYS A 261 7.23 -11.36 20.53
N CYS A 262 6.13 -10.79 20.04
CA CYS A 262 6.13 -9.55 19.27
C CYS A 262 6.57 -8.35 20.14
N ARG A 263 7.46 -7.49 19.61
CA ARG A 263 7.95 -6.25 20.22
C ARG A 263 8.27 -5.21 19.14
N SER A 264 8.52 -3.96 19.54
CA SER A 264 9.05 -2.92 18.65
C SER A 264 10.45 -3.28 18.12
N GLY A 265 10.88 -2.65 17.01
CA GLY A 265 12.21 -2.85 16.42
C GLY A 265 12.49 -4.21 15.77
N MET A 266 11.51 -5.10 15.64
CA MET A 266 11.70 -6.40 14.98
C MET A 266 11.83 -6.25 13.46
N MET A 267 12.89 -6.81 12.89
CA MET A 267 13.09 -6.83 11.44
C MET A 267 12.10 -7.78 10.75
N THR A 268 11.52 -7.34 9.63
CA THR A 268 10.65 -8.20 8.81
C THR A 268 11.49 -9.04 7.84
N PRO A 269 11.51 -10.39 7.96
CA PRO A 269 12.24 -11.23 7.02
C PRO A 269 11.49 -11.39 5.69
N VAL A 270 12.16 -11.99 4.70
CA VAL A 270 11.57 -12.33 3.40
C VAL A 270 11.69 -13.85 3.17
N PRO A 271 10.57 -14.61 3.18
CA PRO A 271 9.19 -14.18 3.46
C PRO A 271 8.97 -13.79 4.94
N ALA A 272 7.94 -12.98 5.20
CA ALA A 272 7.55 -12.53 6.54
C ALA A 272 6.60 -13.50 7.27
N GLY A 273 6.13 -14.52 6.57
CA GLY A 273 5.19 -15.52 7.07
C GLY A 273 4.45 -16.25 5.94
N PHE A 274 3.52 -17.12 6.33
CA PHE A 274 2.68 -17.92 5.44
C PHE A 274 1.29 -18.12 6.05
N TYR A 275 0.32 -18.60 5.28
CA TYR A 275 -0.97 -19.06 5.82
C TYR A 275 -0.98 -20.58 6.03
N LEU A 276 -1.52 -21.01 7.16
CA LEU A 276 -1.83 -22.41 7.46
C LEU A 276 -3.25 -22.48 8.01
N LYS A 277 -4.16 -23.10 7.24
CA LYS A 277 -5.60 -23.23 7.58
C LYS A 277 -6.23 -21.88 8.00
N ASP A 278 -6.14 -20.89 7.11
CA ASP A 278 -6.64 -19.52 7.32
C ASP A 278 -6.02 -18.71 8.48
N VAL A 279 -4.98 -19.25 9.14
CA VAL A 279 -4.20 -18.54 10.17
C VAL A 279 -2.84 -18.13 9.62
N TRP A 280 -2.48 -16.86 9.77
CA TRP A 280 -1.16 -16.33 9.46
C TRP A 280 -0.14 -16.82 10.48
N LYS A 281 0.97 -17.35 9.99
CA LYS A 281 2.14 -17.78 10.76
C LYS A 281 3.30 -16.88 10.35
N SER A 282 3.60 -15.89 11.18
CA SER A 282 4.67 -14.94 10.92
C SER A 282 6.05 -15.50 11.28
N PHE A 283 7.06 -15.10 10.52
CA PHE A 283 8.47 -15.26 10.86
C PHE A 283 9.07 -14.04 11.56
N VAL A 284 8.28 -12.99 11.81
CA VAL A 284 8.69 -11.85 12.65
C VAL A 284 8.56 -12.24 14.12
N CYS A 285 7.38 -12.72 14.53
CA CYS A 285 7.06 -13.02 15.92
C CYS A 285 5.86 -13.96 16.04
N ASN A 286 5.60 -14.46 17.25
CA ASN A 286 4.51 -15.37 17.57
C ASN A 286 3.15 -14.63 17.56
N THR A 287 2.51 -14.56 16.38
CA THR A 287 1.16 -14.01 16.21
C THR A 287 0.13 -14.80 17.02
N ARG A 288 -0.54 -14.13 17.95
CA ARG A 288 -1.68 -14.67 18.71
C ARG A 288 -2.98 -14.49 17.95
N GLN A 289 -3.90 -15.44 18.13
CA GLN A 289 -5.30 -15.29 17.73
C GLN A 289 -6.13 -14.83 18.94
N PHE A 290 -7.03 -13.86 18.75
CA PHE A 290 -7.81 -13.27 19.83
C PHE A 290 -9.30 -13.66 19.74
N SER A 291 -9.87 -14.13 20.85
CA SER A 291 -11.32 -14.16 21.04
C SER A 291 -11.86 -12.76 21.35
N SER A 292 -13.17 -12.55 21.16
CA SER A 292 -13.83 -11.26 21.44
C SER A 292 -13.53 -10.70 22.85
N ALA A 293 -13.56 -11.54 23.89
CA ALA A 293 -13.21 -11.12 25.24
C ALA A 293 -11.75 -10.63 25.32
N GLN A 294 -10.81 -11.41 24.78
CA GLN A 294 -9.38 -11.05 24.77
C GLN A 294 -9.07 -9.79 23.94
N MET A 295 -9.90 -9.44 22.94
CA MET A 295 -9.79 -8.15 22.24
C MET A 295 -10.19 -6.99 23.17
N GLY A 296 -11.28 -7.13 23.93
CA GLY A 296 -11.70 -6.16 24.94
C GLY A 296 -10.68 -6.02 26.09
N ASP A 297 -10.19 -7.14 26.63
CA ASP A 297 -9.16 -7.14 27.68
C ASP A 297 -7.85 -6.47 27.21
N CYS A 298 -7.46 -6.68 25.95
CA CYS A 298 -6.29 -6.05 25.35
C CYS A 298 -6.47 -4.53 25.15
N LEU A 299 -7.64 -4.09 24.70
CA LEU A 299 -7.91 -2.67 24.42
C LEU A 299 -8.36 -1.87 25.65
N LYS A 300 -8.45 -2.51 26.82
CA LYS A 300 -8.82 -1.91 28.11
C LYS A 300 -7.92 -0.71 28.48
N ASN A 301 -8.55 0.39 28.86
CA ASN A 301 -7.92 1.68 29.18
C ASN A 301 -7.06 2.26 28.04
N LYS A 302 -7.40 1.98 26.77
CA LYS A 302 -6.68 2.52 25.60
C LYS A 302 -7.58 3.36 24.71
N ILE A 303 -6.98 4.42 24.15
CA ILE A 303 -7.53 5.14 23.00
C ILE A 303 -6.78 4.69 21.75
N VAL A 304 -7.51 4.21 20.75
CA VAL A 304 -6.98 3.70 19.48
C VAL A 304 -7.32 4.69 18.37
N TYR A 305 -6.29 5.28 17.76
CA TYR A 305 -6.43 6.20 16.63
C TYR A 305 -6.09 5.47 15.33
N LEU A 306 -7.10 5.15 14.54
CA LEU A 306 -6.96 4.47 13.25
C LEU A 306 -7.01 5.50 12.12
N MET A 307 -5.91 5.74 11.41
CA MET A 307 -5.77 6.79 10.40
C MET A 307 -5.47 6.23 9.01
N GLY A 308 -5.78 7.02 7.98
CA GLY A 308 -5.27 6.78 6.63
C GLY A 308 -6.35 6.58 5.58
N ASP A 309 -6.45 5.37 5.03
CA ASP A 309 -7.39 5.05 3.97
C ASP A 309 -8.45 4.02 4.38
N SER A 310 -9.33 3.69 3.44
CA SER A 310 -10.44 2.74 3.62
C SER A 310 -10.00 1.33 4.02
N THR A 311 -8.72 0.96 3.92
CA THR A 311 -8.21 -0.34 4.43
C THR A 311 -8.04 -0.32 5.94
N THR A 312 -7.65 0.83 6.53
CA THR A 312 -7.65 1.02 7.98
C THR A 312 -9.08 1.14 8.54
N ARG A 313 -10.05 1.64 7.76
CA ARG A 313 -11.48 1.57 8.15
C ARG A 313 -11.97 0.13 8.36
N GLN A 314 -11.45 -0.83 7.59
CA GLN A 314 -11.83 -2.24 7.76
C GLN A 314 -11.37 -2.81 9.11
N TRP A 315 -10.30 -2.27 9.71
CA TRP A 315 -9.88 -2.63 11.06
C TRP A 315 -10.83 -2.04 12.12
N PHE A 316 -11.28 -0.79 11.95
CA PHE A 316 -12.34 -0.19 12.79
C PHE A 316 -13.62 -1.04 12.75
N GLU A 317 -14.13 -1.33 11.55
CA GLU A 317 -15.36 -2.12 11.32
C GLU A 317 -15.22 -3.60 11.72
N TYR A 318 -13.99 -4.08 11.91
CA TYR A 318 -13.73 -5.40 12.46
C TYR A 318 -13.77 -5.37 13.99
N LEU A 319 -13.09 -4.41 14.63
CA LEU A 319 -13.07 -4.24 16.08
C LEU A 319 -14.45 -3.89 16.63
N GLU A 320 -15.17 -2.95 16.01
CA GLU A 320 -16.57 -2.60 16.30
C GLU A 320 -17.49 -3.84 16.38
N ARG A 321 -17.31 -4.79 15.47
CA ARG A 321 -18.13 -6.02 15.40
C ARG A 321 -17.62 -7.14 16.34
N LYS A 322 -16.43 -7.01 16.92
CA LYS A 322 -15.73 -8.11 17.62
C LYS A 322 -15.41 -7.83 19.09
N VAL A 323 -15.23 -6.58 19.49
CA VAL A 323 -15.08 -6.20 20.90
C VAL A 323 -16.49 -6.16 21.54
N PRO A 324 -16.73 -6.86 22.66
CA PRO A 324 -18.01 -6.82 23.37
C PRO A 324 -18.40 -5.39 23.76
N ASP A 325 -19.70 -5.09 23.68
CA ASP A 325 -20.34 -3.83 24.10
C ASP A 325 -19.84 -2.52 23.45
N LEU A 326 -18.83 -2.57 22.58
CA LEU A 326 -18.28 -1.44 21.82
C LEU A 326 -19.32 -0.88 20.84
N LYS A 327 -19.75 0.38 21.05
CA LYS A 327 -20.83 1.02 20.28
C LYS A 327 -20.33 2.23 19.51
N ARG A 328 -20.68 2.30 18.22
CA ARG A 328 -20.41 3.48 17.38
C ARG A 328 -21.26 4.67 17.81
N MET A 329 -20.64 5.85 17.88
CA MET A 329 -21.32 7.12 18.07
C MET A 329 -21.81 7.67 16.73
N ASP A 330 -23.02 8.22 16.68
CA ASP A 330 -23.47 8.97 15.51
C ASP A 330 -22.81 10.36 15.51
N LEU A 331 -21.90 10.58 14.55
CA LEU A 331 -21.24 11.86 14.29
C LEU A 331 -21.89 12.61 13.11
N HIS A 332 -23.02 12.11 12.60
CA HIS A 332 -23.72 12.57 11.39
C HIS A 332 -22.88 12.50 10.09
N THR A 333 -21.84 11.66 10.11
CA THR A 333 -20.86 11.42 9.03
C THR A 333 -21.23 10.22 8.16
N PRO A 334 -20.91 10.22 6.84
CA PRO A 334 -21.10 9.04 6.00
C PRO A 334 -20.26 7.84 6.48
N HIS A 335 -20.90 6.68 6.68
CA HIS A 335 -20.25 5.44 7.17
C HIS A 335 -18.97 5.05 6.41
N THR A 336 -18.90 5.28 5.10
CA THR A 336 -17.74 4.93 4.28
C THR A 336 -16.64 5.98 4.28
N GLY A 337 -16.95 7.21 4.70
CA GLY A 337 -16.10 8.40 4.64
C GLY A 337 -15.50 8.82 5.98
N GLY A 338 -16.27 8.72 7.07
CA GLY A 338 -15.88 9.17 8.41
C GLY A 338 -15.94 10.70 8.60
N PRO A 339 -15.34 11.23 9.69
CA PRO A 339 -14.72 10.50 10.81
C PRO A 339 -15.68 9.53 11.51
N LEU A 340 -15.16 8.50 12.18
CA LEU A 340 -15.94 7.53 12.96
C LEU A 340 -15.38 7.44 14.38
N MET A 341 -16.24 7.10 15.34
CA MET A 341 -15.86 6.84 16.73
C MET A 341 -16.71 5.70 17.30
N ALA A 342 -16.10 4.81 18.08
CA ALA A 342 -16.80 3.82 18.88
C ALA A 342 -16.24 3.78 20.31
N VAL A 343 -17.10 3.53 21.30
CA VAL A 343 -16.78 3.57 22.73
C VAL A 343 -17.31 2.36 23.49
N GLU A 344 -16.56 1.90 24.48
CA GLU A 344 -16.97 0.90 25.50
C GLU A 344 -16.61 1.49 26.87
N LEU A 345 -17.62 1.73 27.71
CA LEU A 345 -17.48 2.50 28.95
C LEU A 345 -16.92 1.69 30.12
N LYS A 346 -17.19 0.38 30.19
CA LYS A 346 -16.84 -0.49 31.32
C LYS A 346 -15.35 -0.77 31.41
N ASN A 347 -14.69 -0.90 30.26
CA ASN A 347 -13.24 -1.09 30.15
C ASN A 347 -12.52 0.15 29.62
N ASN A 348 -13.20 1.30 29.51
CA ASN A 348 -12.66 2.57 29.02
C ASN A 348 -11.88 2.40 27.69
N ILE A 349 -12.59 1.92 26.67
CA ILE A 349 -12.07 1.69 25.32
C ILE A 349 -12.66 2.77 24.41
N ILE A 350 -11.79 3.48 23.70
CA ILE A 350 -12.21 4.43 22.66
C ILE A 350 -11.47 4.08 21.37
N ILE A 351 -12.19 3.95 20.27
CA ILE A 351 -11.61 3.76 18.93
C ILE A 351 -12.08 4.90 18.03
N HIS A 352 -11.15 5.65 17.46
CA HIS A 352 -11.40 6.62 16.39
C HIS A 352 -10.98 6.03 15.05
N TRP A 353 -11.70 6.34 13.98
CA TRP A 353 -11.16 6.23 12.62
C TRP A 353 -11.32 7.54 11.84
N ARG A 354 -10.24 7.99 11.19
CA ARG A 354 -10.26 9.15 10.29
C ARG A 354 -9.57 8.83 8.95
N VAL A 355 -10.11 9.43 7.89
CA VAL A 355 -9.49 9.39 6.57
C VAL A 355 -8.44 10.51 6.46
N HIS A 356 -7.36 10.26 5.72
CA HIS A 356 -6.32 11.26 5.49
C HIS A 356 -6.78 12.41 4.59
N GLY A 357 -6.03 13.50 4.67
CA GLY A 357 -6.23 14.73 3.91
C GLY A 357 -6.12 14.60 2.39
N VAL A 358 -6.32 15.72 1.71
CA VAL A 358 -6.19 15.79 0.24
C VAL A 358 -4.74 15.49 -0.19
N PRO A 359 -4.50 14.71 -1.27
CA PRO A 359 -5.45 14.17 -2.25
C PRO A 359 -6.18 12.89 -1.79
N LEU A 360 -7.49 13.00 -1.54
CA LEU A 360 -8.36 11.87 -1.19
C LEU A 360 -9.24 11.45 -2.38
N ARG A 361 -9.36 10.14 -2.64
CA ARG A 361 -10.15 9.58 -3.76
C ARG A 361 -11.52 9.00 -3.34
N PHE A 362 -12.21 9.66 -2.42
CA PHE A 362 -13.59 9.30 -2.03
C PHE A 362 -14.65 10.07 -2.83
N ASN A 363 -15.93 9.79 -2.55
CA ASN A 363 -17.06 10.61 -2.98
C ASN A 363 -17.03 12.00 -2.29
N LYS A 364 -18.10 12.81 -2.44
CA LYS A 364 -18.20 14.15 -1.82
C LYS A 364 -18.11 14.06 -0.29
N MET A 365 -16.96 14.49 0.27
CA MET A 365 -16.66 14.62 1.70
C MET A 365 -16.62 16.10 2.10
N LEU A 366 -16.92 16.45 3.35
CA LEU A 366 -16.61 17.80 3.87
C LEU A 366 -15.09 18.03 3.85
N ILE A 367 -14.63 19.21 3.43
CA ILE A 367 -13.18 19.50 3.40
C ILE A 367 -12.58 19.57 4.81
N THR A 368 -13.38 19.99 5.80
CA THR A 368 -13.02 20.10 7.22
C THR A 368 -12.73 18.76 7.90
N ASP A 369 -13.18 17.64 7.33
CA ASP A 369 -12.89 16.30 7.86
C ASP A 369 -11.54 15.75 7.37
N LEU A 370 -10.91 16.39 6.37
CA LEU A 370 -9.77 15.85 5.61
C LEU A 370 -8.43 16.34 6.17
N HIS A 371 -8.09 15.93 7.38
CA HIS A 371 -6.85 16.29 8.06
C HIS A 371 -5.62 15.51 7.55
N TYR A 372 -4.48 16.18 7.44
CA TYR A 372 -3.19 15.50 7.22
C TYR A 372 -2.82 14.65 8.45
N ILE A 373 -2.27 13.45 8.23
CA ILE A 373 -1.95 12.49 9.31
C ILE A 373 -0.97 13.08 10.33
N SER A 374 0.00 13.88 9.87
CA SER A 374 0.91 14.63 10.74
C SER A 374 0.19 15.55 11.73
N ASN A 375 -0.88 16.22 11.27
CA ASN A 375 -1.58 17.23 12.06
C ASN A 375 -2.38 16.57 13.19
N ASP A 376 -3.04 15.45 12.89
CA ASP A 376 -3.74 14.63 13.90
C ASP A 376 -2.75 14.00 14.89
N ILE A 377 -1.54 13.60 14.46
CA ILE A 377 -0.50 13.08 15.35
C ILE A 377 0.12 14.19 16.22
N ASP A 378 0.29 15.41 15.71
CA ASP A 378 0.73 16.56 16.51
C ASP A 378 -0.26 16.92 17.64
N GLU A 379 -1.56 16.69 17.43
CA GLU A 379 -2.64 17.05 18.36
C GLU A 379 -2.95 15.96 19.40
N ILE A 380 -2.43 14.73 19.22
CA ILE A 380 -2.51 13.66 20.22
C ILE A 380 -1.42 13.83 21.27
N ALA A 381 -1.79 14.02 22.54
CA ALA A 381 -0.82 14.14 23.65
C ALA A 381 0.14 12.95 23.72
N GLY A 382 -0.40 11.74 23.55
CA GLY A 382 0.30 10.46 23.73
C GLY A 382 -0.16 9.75 25.01
N GLY A 383 0.61 8.77 25.47
CA GLY A 383 0.31 7.99 26.68
C GLY A 383 -0.02 6.55 26.32
N HIS A 384 -0.97 5.93 27.03
CA HIS A 384 -1.45 4.56 26.77
C HIS A 384 -2.29 4.42 25.48
N HIS A 385 -2.01 5.26 24.48
CA HIS A 385 -2.68 5.32 23.19
C HIS A 385 -2.01 4.38 22.18
N VAL A 386 -2.81 3.93 21.21
CA VAL A 386 -2.37 3.13 20.08
C VAL A 386 -2.67 3.91 18.81
N ILE A 387 -1.64 4.36 18.10
CA ILE A 387 -1.80 5.04 16.81
C ILE A 387 -1.48 4.04 15.71
N VAL A 388 -2.44 3.82 14.82
CA VAL A 388 -2.26 3.05 13.59
C VAL A 388 -2.47 3.97 12.40
N PHE A 389 -1.52 4.08 11.49
CA PHE A 389 -1.75 4.76 10.22
C PHE A 389 -1.34 3.94 9.01
N THR A 390 -2.03 4.18 7.89
CA THR A 390 -1.59 3.76 6.56
C THR A 390 -1.60 4.95 5.62
N PHE A 391 -0.64 5.02 4.71
CA PHE A 391 -0.57 6.10 3.73
C PHE A 391 -0.17 5.52 2.37
N PHE A 392 -1.17 5.08 1.61
CA PHE A 392 -0.93 4.33 0.37
C PHE A 392 -2.01 4.53 -0.69
N ALA A 393 -3.25 4.05 -0.47
CA ALA A 393 -4.17 3.71 -1.57
C ALA A 393 -4.49 4.85 -2.55
N HIS A 394 -4.61 6.08 -2.04
CA HIS A 394 -4.98 7.25 -2.84
C HIS A 394 -3.76 7.97 -3.44
N LEU A 395 -2.59 7.77 -2.85
CA LEU A 395 -1.34 8.46 -3.18
C LEU A 395 -0.58 7.80 -4.34
N VAL A 396 -0.91 6.55 -4.68
CA VAL A 396 -0.32 5.76 -5.78
C VAL A 396 -0.24 6.50 -7.13
N PHE A 397 -1.09 7.51 -7.37
CA PHE A 397 -1.11 8.23 -8.66
C PHE A 397 -0.35 9.57 -8.65
N HIS A 398 0.19 9.99 -7.51
CA HIS A 398 0.84 11.29 -7.31
C HIS A 398 2.37 11.22 -7.47
N PRO A 399 3.06 12.38 -7.61
CA PRO A 399 4.52 12.41 -7.75
C PRO A 399 5.24 11.75 -6.58
N ILE A 400 6.29 10.96 -6.87
CA ILE A 400 7.00 10.18 -5.84
C ILE A 400 7.77 11.05 -4.83
N THR A 401 8.03 12.32 -5.18
CA THR A 401 8.60 13.35 -4.30
C THR A 401 7.58 13.90 -3.31
N PHE A 402 6.30 14.04 -3.70
CA PHE A 402 5.23 14.44 -2.78
C PHE A 402 5.01 13.39 -1.69
N TYR A 403 4.99 12.10 -2.08
CA TYR A 403 4.85 11.02 -1.11
C TYR A 403 5.96 11.05 -0.05
N VAL A 404 7.22 11.26 -0.44
CA VAL A 404 8.33 11.33 0.52
C VAL A 404 8.20 12.55 1.43
N TYR A 405 7.71 13.69 0.94
CA TYR A 405 7.47 14.88 1.75
C TYR A 405 6.41 14.65 2.84
N GLU A 406 5.27 14.08 2.47
CA GLU A 406 4.20 13.73 3.41
C GLU A 406 4.66 12.68 4.43
N VAL A 407 5.42 11.65 3.99
CA VAL A 407 6.01 10.66 4.88
C VAL A 407 7.07 11.27 5.81
N ALA A 408 7.85 12.27 5.36
CA ALA A 408 8.78 13.01 6.20
C ALA A 408 8.03 13.85 7.26
N LYS A 409 6.91 14.47 6.90
CA LYS A 409 6.06 15.21 7.85
C LYS A 409 5.45 14.28 8.91
N ILE A 410 4.92 13.12 8.51
CA ILE A 410 4.40 12.12 9.46
C ILE A 410 5.53 11.59 10.35
N CYS A 411 6.73 11.37 9.81
CA CYS A 411 7.92 10.97 10.57
C CYS A 411 8.29 12.02 11.64
N GLN A 412 8.35 13.31 11.27
CA GLN A 412 8.60 14.41 12.21
C GLN A 412 7.57 14.45 13.35
N SER A 413 6.27 14.32 13.05
CA SER A 413 5.21 14.25 14.07
C SER A 413 5.32 13.01 14.97
N VAL A 414 5.69 11.85 14.44
CA VAL A 414 5.89 10.61 15.21
C VAL A 414 7.12 10.70 16.13
N VAL A 415 8.25 11.26 15.66
CA VAL A 415 9.42 11.53 16.51
C VAL A 415 9.06 12.52 17.62
N ALA A 416 8.33 13.59 17.30
CA ALA A 416 7.87 14.56 18.29
C ALA A 416 6.85 13.97 19.29
N LEU A 417 6.12 12.91 18.92
CA LEU A 417 5.21 12.17 19.80
C LEU A 417 5.98 11.23 20.74
N LEU A 418 6.85 10.39 20.20
CA LEU A 418 7.62 9.44 21.01
C LEU A 418 8.63 10.14 21.92
N SER A 419 9.10 11.33 21.56
CA SER A 419 9.91 12.20 22.43
C SER A 419 9.12 12.84 23.59
N ARG A 420 7.79 12.92 23.54
CA ARG A 420 6.95 13.48 24.63
C ARG A 420 6.22 12.41 25.44
N ALA A 421 5.94 11.27 24.84
CA ALA A 421 5.20 10.15 25.42
C ALA A 421 5.70 8.82 24.82
N PRO A 422 6.88 8.33 25.24
CA PRO A 422 7.55 7.16 24.68
C PRO A 422 6.79 5.83 24.90
N GLU A 423 5.80 5.81 25.80
CA GLU A 423 4.90 4.68 26.00
C GLU A 423 3.82 4.53 24.90
N THR A 424 3.69 5.54 24.02
CA THR A 424 2.69 5.54 22.94
C THR A 424 3.03 4.50 21.88
N THR A 425 2.12 3.56 21.62
CA THR A 425 2.36 2.51 20.62
C THR A 425 2.05 3.03 19.22
N VAL A 426 3.05 3.12 18.34
CA VAL A 426 2.88 3.59 16.94
C VAL A 426 3.07 2.45 15.95
N ILE A 427 2.00 2.10 15.22
CA ILE A 427 1.99 1.04 14.21
C ILE A 427 1.78 1.64 12.81
N ILE A 428 2.69 1.30 11.90
CA ILE A 428 2.62 1.67 10.49
C ILE A 428 2.11 0.47 9.71
N LYS A 429 0.86 0.55 9.23
CA LYS A 429 0.23 -0.48 8.43
C LYS A 429 0.63 -0.31 6.96
N SER A 430 1.26 -1.33 6.37
CA SER A 430 1.63 -1.31 4.94
C SER A 430 0.40 -1.34 4.01
N GLY A 431 0.65 -1.11 2.72
CA GLY A 431 -0.39 -1.15 1.69
C GLY A 431 -0.92 -2.56 1.40
N ASN A 432 -2.21 -2.69 1.08
CA ASN A 432 -2.83 -3.95 0.66
C ASN A 432 -2.59 -4.24 -0.83
N THR A 433 -2.51 -5.51 -1.24
CA THR A 433 -2.51 -5.88 -2.68
C THR A 433 -3.87 -5.62 -3.33
N ALA A 434 -3.91 -4.76 -4.35
CA ALA A 434 -5.06 -4.67 -5.25
C ALA A 434 -4.94 -5.71 -6.38
N GLY A 435 -5.96 -6.57 -6.52
CA GLY A 435 -6.08 -7.50 -7.65
C GLY A 435 -7.15 -7.08 -8.66
N LEU A 436 -7.68 -8.05 -9.40
CA LEU A 436 -8.35 -7.79 -10.67
C LEU A 436 -9.72 -7.10 -10.54
N LYS A 437 -10.47 -7.35 -9.45
CA LYS A 437 -11.77 -6.75 -9.17
C LYS A 437 -11.65 -5.61 -8.15
N VAL A 438 -11.70 -4.38 -8.64
CA VAL A 438 -12.10 -3.19 -7.85
C VAL A 438 -13.30 -2.60 -8.58
N HIS A 439 -14.36 -2.22 -7.87
CA HIS A 439 -15.66 -1.92 -8.49
C HIS A 439 -15.84 -0.43 -8.81
N MET A 440 -15.07 0.08 -9.78
CA MET A 440 -15.19 1.44 -10.31
C MET A 440 -15.18 1.42 -11.84
N LEU A 441 -16.01 2.25 -12.47
CA LEU A 441 -16.55 2.04 -13.82
C LEU A 441 -15.70 2.64 -14.98
N ALA A 442 -16.17 2.36 -16.20
CA ALA A 442 -15.86 3.01 -17.49
C ALA A 442 -14.60 2.61 -18.30
N PHE A 443 -13.36 2.59 -17.77
CA PHE A 443 -12.16 2.51 -18.66
C PHE A 443 -11.30 1.24 -18.48
N GLN A 444 -11.47 0.26 -19.37
CA GLN A 444 -10.94 -1.10 -19.18
C GLN A 444 -9.43 -1.28 -19.45
N SER A 445 -8.81 -0.50 -20.34
CA SER A 445 -7.34 -0.48 -20.54
C SER A 445 -6.66 0.29 -19.39
N TYR A 446 -7.18 1.48 -19.12
CA TYR A 446 -6.67 2.39 -18.10
C TYR A 446 -6.70 1.79 -16.68
N PHE A 447 -7.82 1.16 -16.31
CA PHE A 447 -7.99 0.52 -15.00
C PHE A 447 -7.22 -0.81 -14.86
N VAL A 448 -6.41 -1.16 -15.87
CA VAL A 448 -5.38 -2.20 -15.81
C VAL A 448 -3.99 -1.57 -15.70
N PHE A 449 -3.70 -0.44 -16.36
CA PHE A 449 -2.48 0.35 -16.14
C PHE A 449 -2.25 0.67 -14.65
N THR A 450 -3.25 1.28 -14.00
CA THR A 450 -3.18 1.65 -12.57
C THR A 450 -2.96 0.45 -11.65
N LYS A 451 -3.55 -0.71 -11.96
CA LYS A 451 -3.38 -1.96 -11.19
C LYS A 451 -2.02 -2.62 -11.37
N LYS A 452 -1.40 -2.51 -12.55
CA LYS A 452 -0.01 -2.98 -12.72
C LYS A 452 0.99 -2.02 -12.05
N MET A 453 0.70 -0.71 -12.08
CA MET A 453 1.47 0.27 -11.33
C MET A 453 1.46 0.00 -9.82
N TRP A 454 0.38 -0.59 -9.29
CA TRP A 454 0.19 -0.94 -7.87
C TRP A 454 1.30 -1.80 -7.27
N TYR A 455 1.79 -2.81 -7.99
CA TYR A 455 2.81 -3.74 -7.47
C TYR A 455 4.19 -3.11 -7.44
N LEU A 456 4.56 -2.40 -8.50
CA LEU A 456 5.81 -1.64 -8.55
C LEU A 456 5.79 -0.55 -7.49
N LEU A 457 4.76 0.30 -7.50
CA LEU A 457 4.64 1.40 -6.55
C LEU A 457 4.51 0.94 -5.11
N TRP A 458 3.83 -0.16 -4.80
CA TRP A 458 3.84 -0.68 -3.42
C TRP A 458 5.27 -0.88 -2.92
N TYR A 459 6.13 -1.57 -3.66
CA TYR A 459 7.51 -1.82 -3.22
C TYR A 459 8.27 -0.50 -3.03
N LEU A 460 8.07 0.44 -3.96
CA LEU A 460 8.72 1.75 -3.94
C LEU A 460 8.25 2.63 -2.76
N LEU A 461 6.96 2.62 -2.45
CA LEU A 461 6.36 3.40 -1.36
C LEU A 461 6.62 2.74 0.00
N TYR A 462 6.54 1.41 0.07
CA TYR A 462 6.94 0.58 1.21
C TYR A 462 8.38 0.89 1.64
N MET A 463 9.35 0.82 0.72
CA MET A 463 10.76 1.00 1.06
C MET A 463 11.05 2.42 1.57
N LYS A 464 10.33 3.44 1.10
CA LYS A 464 10.42 4.81 1.64
C LYS A 464 9.96 4.86 3.09
N VAL A 465 8.75 4.39 3.38
CA VAL A 465 8.23 4.41 4.76
C VAL A 465 9.07 3.53 5.68
N TYR A 466 9.50 2.35 5.23
CA TYR A 466 10.38 1.49 6.01
C TYR A 466 11.72 2.18 6.32
N ILE A 467 12.42 2.72 5.32
CA ILE A 467 13.73 3.38 5.53
C ILE A 467 13.61 4.61 6.43
N MET A 468 12.52 5.37 6.34
CA MET A 468 12.31 6.60 7.12
C MET A 468 11.78 6.37 8.55
N PHE A 469 11.50 5.12 8.96
CA PHE A 469 10.96 4.79 10.28
C PHE A 469 11.63 3.59 10.98
N ARG A 470 12.35 2.71 10.27
CA ARG A 470 12.99 1.50 10.83
C ARG A 470 13.97 1.78 11.98
N ASP A 471 14.58 2.96 11.98
CA ASP A 471 15.62 3.39 12.93
C ASP A 471 15.03 4.23 14.09
N ILE A 472 13.69 4.30 14.20
CA ILE A 472 12.97 5.02 15.27
C ILE A 472 12.47 4.00 16.30
N GLU A 473 12.98 4.10 17.52
CA GLU A 473 12.55 3.27 18.65
C GLU A 473 11.05 3.49 18.97
N GLY A 474 10.36 2.43 19.42
CA GLY A 474 8.92 2.47 19.70
C GLY A 474 8.00 2.31 18.46
N VAL A 475 8.51 2.52 17.24
CA VAL A 475 7.74 2.30 16.01
C VAL A 475 7.69 0.82 15.62
N ILE A 476 6.51 0.37 15.19
CA ILE A 476 6.25 -0.98 14.70
C ILE A 476 5.82 -0.88 13.23
N PHE A 477 6.57 -1.52 12.32
CA PHE A 477 6.16 -1.63 10.92
C PHE A 477 5.44 -2.96 10.68
N LEU A 478 4.15 -2.92 10.30
CA LEU A 478 3.30 -4.10 10.14
C LEU A 478 3.01 -4.35 8.66
N ASP A 479 3.73 -5.32 8.06
CA ASP A 479 3.60 -5.66 6.64
C ASP A 479 2.41 -6.58 6.32
N VAL A 480 1.25 -5.97 6.07
CA VAL A 480 0.06 -6.66 5.54
C VAL A 480 0.14 -6.98 4.04
N TRP A 481 1.15 -6.52 3.31
CA TRP A 481 1.24 -6.82 1.88
C TRP A 481 1.51 -8.28 1.63
N GLN A 482 2.35 -8.92 2.45
CA GLN A 482 2.47 -10.36 2.41
C GLN A 482 1.11 -10.97 2.70
N MET A 483 0.53 -10.74 3.88
CA MET A 483 -0.80 -11.25 4.27
C MET A 483 -1.88 -11.12 3.19
N THR A 484 -2.05 -9.94 2.57
CA THR A 484 -3.02 -9.71 1.47
C THR A 484 -2.63 -10.38 0.16
N SER A 485 -1.34 -10.49 -0.16
CA SER A 485 -0.82 -11.20 -1.34
C SER A 485 -0.79 -12.73 -1.21
N CYS A 486 -0.91 -13.23 0.02
CA CYS A 486 -0.52 -14.58 0.44
C CYS A 486 -1.70 -15.56 0.64
N HIS A 487 -2.94 -15.10 0.50
CA HIS A 487 -4.13 -15.95 0.64
C HIS A 487 -4.54 -16.54 -0.72
N TYR A 488 -5.21 -17.69 -0.70
CA TYR A 488 -5.92 -18.21 -1.88
C TYR A 488 -7.14 -17.36 -2.30
N LEU A 489 -7.56 -16.41 -1.45
CA LEU A 489 -8.63 -15.46 -1.79
C LEU A 489 -8.15 -14.52 -2.90
N HIS A 490 -9.09 -14.07 -3.73
CA HIS A 490 -8.77 -13.13 -4.81
C HIS A 490 -8.22 -11.82 -4.24
N GLU A 491 -6.99 -11.48 -4.64
CA GLU A 491 -6.32 -10.23 -4.30
C GLU A 491 -7.28 -9.03 -4.49
N ASN A 492 -7.49 -8.26 -3.43
CA ASN A 492 -8.38 -7.10 -3.40
C ASN A 492 -7.84 -6.08 -2.40
N ILE A 493 -7.91 -4.79 -2.77
CA ILE A 493 -7.50 -3.69 -1.90
C ILE A 493 -8.30 -3.69 -0.60
N HIS A 494 -9.57 -4.09 -0.68
CA HIS A 494 -10.41 -4.46 0.46
C HIS A 494 -10.41 -5.99 0.61
N PRO A 495 -9.47 -6.59 1.37
CA PRO A 495 -9.36 -8.03 1.49
C PRO A 495 -10.57 -8.64 2.23
N GLY A 496 -10.71 -9.97 2.15
CA GLY A 496 -11.81 -10.69 2.78
C GLY A 496 -11.72 -10.76 4.31
N PRO A 497 -12.82 -11.03 5.04
CA PRO A 497 -12.88 -11.01 6.50
C PRO A 497 -11.81 -11.85 7.22
N VAL A 498 -11.38 -12.98 6.64
CA VAL A 498 -10.32 -13.84 7.18
C VAL A 498 -8.97 -13.10 7.23
N ILE A 499 -8.61 -12.38 6.18
CA ILE A 499 -7.36 -11.61 6.13
C ILE A 499 -7.43 -10.46 7.13
N ILE A 500 -8.58 -9.76 7.21
CA ILE A 500 -8.79 -8.66 8.19
C ILE A 500 -8.68 -9.17 9.63
N ALA A 501 -9.18 -10.39 9.91
CA ALA A 501 -9.02 -11.01 11.22
C ALA A 501 -7.54 -11.22 11.58
N ASN A 502 -6.75 -11.76 10.64
CA ASN A 502 -5.32 -11.97 10.83
C ASN A 502 -4.53 -10.65 10.93
N ASP A 503 -4.87 -9.63 10.14
CA ASP A 503 -4.32 -8.27 10.24
C ASP A 503 -4.49 -7.71 11.67
N VAL A 504 -5.69 -7.86 12.24
CA VAL A 504 -6.02 -7.36 13.58
C VAL A 504 -5.42 -8.23 14.68
N ASP A 505 -5.40 -9.55 14.53
CA ASP A 505 -4.68 -10.48 15.41
C ASP A 505 -3.17 -10.12 15.48
N MET A 506 -2.56 -9.73 14.35
CA MET A 506 -1.19 -9.24 14.29
C MET A 506 -1.02 -7.89 15.00
N LEU A 507 -1.93 -6.93 14.78
CA LEU A 507 -1.94 -5.64 15.52
C LEU A 507 -2.00 -5.87 17.04
N LEU A 508 -2.97 -6.66 17.51
CA LEU A 508 -3.19 -6.91 18.94
C LEU A 508 -2.04 -7.72 19.56
N SER A 509 -1.33 -8.54 18.77
CA SER A 509 -0.10 -9.23 19.21
C SER A 509 1.03 -8.25 19.57
N TYR A 510 1.11 -7.08 18.91
CA TYR A 510 2.06 -6.01 19.28
C TYR A 510 1.54 -5.08 20.38
N VAL A 511 0.23 -4.83 20.43
CA VAL A 511 -0.38 -3.95 21.46
C VAL A 511 -0.45 -4.63 22.83
N CYS A 512 -0.54 -5.97 22.86
CA CYS A 512 -0.70 -6.77 24.07
C CYS A 512 0.15 -8.06 24.04
N PRO A 513 1.49 -7.96 23.96
CA PRO A 513 2.38 -9.11 24.06
C PRO A 513 2.25 -9.76 25.45
N THR A 514 2.19 -11.10 25.47
CA THR A 514 2.00 -11.93 26.67
C THR A 514 2.97 -13.07 26.71
#